data_AF-A0A958M9Q3-F1
#
_entry.id   AF-A0A958M9Q3-F1
#
_cell.length_a   1.000
_cell.length_b   1.000
_cell.length_c   1.000
_cell.angle_alpha   90.00
_cell.angle_beta   90.00
_cell.angle_gamma   90.00
#
_symmetry.space_group_name_H-M   'P 1'
#
loop_
_entity.id
_entity.type
_entity.pdbx_description
1 polymer ?
#
loop_
_entity_poly.entity_id
_entity_poly.type
_entity_poly.pdbx_seq_one_letter_code
_entity_poly.pdbx_strand_id
1 'polypeptide(L)' 'MSISTLKKYRYLPPLDAVNNILFEVDTIQLETSCIANEDHRSENYQVFFLEEGEGRYQIDFHQFEIDGTGIFCLSPGQIL' A
#
# COMPACT_ATOMS: atom_id res chain seq x y z
N MET A 1 17.36 6.16 -5.35
CA MET A 1 16.24 5.26 -5.04
C MET A 1 15.19 5.48 -6.11
N SER A 2 14.86 4.46 -6.92
CA SER A 2 13.84 4.55 -7.96
C SER A 2 12.65 3.69 -7.55
N ILE A 3 11.49 4.33 -7.40
CA ILE A 3 10.20 3.64 -7.22
C ILE A 3 9.51 3.67 -8.57
N SER A 4 9.17 2.52 -9.12
CA SER A 4 8.51 2.40 -10.41
C SER A 4 7.09 1.89 -10.20
N THR A 5 6.07 2.73 -10.42
CA THR A 5 4.69 2.26 -10.53
C THR A 5 4.55 1.54 -11.86
N LEU A 6 4.33 0.22 -11.81
CA LEU A 6 4.19 -0.59 -13.01
C LEU A 6 2.78 -0.48 -13.60
N LYS A 7 1.76 -0.60 -12.76
CA LYS A 7 0.36 -0.62 -13.18
C LYS A 7 -0.54 0.00 -12.11
N LYS A 8 -1.60 0.65 -12.56
CA LYS A 8 -2.60 1.31 -11.72
C LYS A 8 -3.99 0.99 -12.28
N TYR A 9 -4.81 0.35 -11.46
CA TYR A 9 -6.17 -0.03 -11.80
C TYR A 9 -7.15 0.68 -10.87
N ARG A 10 -8.22 1.24 -11.43
CA ARG A 10 -9.29 1.89 -10.67
C ARG A 10 -10.63 1.32 -11.10
N TYR A 11 -11.45 0.92 -10.14
CA TYR A 11 -12.83 0.57 -10.40
C TYR A 11 -13.71 1.82 -10.33
N LEU A 12 -14.47 2.06 -11.39
CA LEU A 12 -15.48 3.12 -11.46
C LEU A 12 -16.85 2.46 -11.57
N PRO A 13 -17.79 2.75 -10.64
CA PRO A 13 -19.14 2.21 -10.73
C PRO A 13 -19.86 2.75 -11.98
N PRO A 14 -20.69 1.93 -12.65
CA PRO A 14 -21.27 2.27 -13.95
C PRO A 14 -22.30 3.42 -13.94
N LEU A 15 -22.75 3.89 -12.76
CA LEU A 15 -23.89 4.82 -12.65
C LEU A 15 -23.69 6.02 -11.71
N ASP A 16 -22.49 6.29 -11.20
CA ASP A 16 -22.25 7.51 -10.41
C ASP A 16 -21.60 8.62 -11.26
N ALA A 17 -22.27 9.77 -11.32
CA ALA A 17 -21.78 11.02 -11.91
C ALA A 17 -20.74 11.74 -11.02
N VAL A 18 -20.45 11.18 -9.84
CA VAL A 18 -19.44 11.67 -8.90
C VAL A 18 -18.27 10.70 -8.95
N ASN A 19 -17.07 11.23 -9.12
CA ASN A 19 -15.81 10.49 -9.30
C ASN A 19 -15.37 9.76 -8.00
N ASN A 20 -16.26 8.94 -7.44
CA ASN A 20 -16.03 8.15 -6.24
C ASN A 20 -15.24 6.90 -6.62
N ILE A 21 -13.95 6.91 -6.30
CA ILE A 21 -13.08 5.75 -6.43
C ILE A 21 -13.49 4.76 -5.35
N LEU A 22 -14.13 3.66 -5.74
CA LEU A 22 -14.52 2.59 -4.81
C LEU A 22 -13.36 1.67 -4.47
N PHE A 23 -12.45 1.47 -5.44
CA PHE A 23 -11.33 0.55 -5.31
C PHE A 23 -10.20 0.94 -6.26
N GLU A 24 -8.96 0.89 -5.77
CA GLU A 24 -7.73 1.17 -6.50
C GLU A 24 -6.69 0.09 -6.19
N VAL A 25 -5.98 -0.38 -7.22
CA VAL A 25 -4.85 -1.31 -7.09
C VAL A 25 -3.65 -0.72 -7.81
N ASP A 26 -2.59 -0.52 -7.05
CA ASP A 26 -1.31 -0.08 -7.55
C ASP A 26 -0.28 -1.20 -7.43
N THR A 27 0.38 -1.53 -8.53
CA THR A 27 1.53 -2.43 -8.55
C THR A 27 2.80 -1.59 -8.59
N ILE A 28 3.64 -1.77 -7.59
CA ILE A 28 4.87 -1.00 -7.42
C ILE A 28 6.05 -1.98 -7.41
N GLN A 29 7.12 -1.64 -8.10
CA GLN A 29 8.38 -2.37 -8.04
C GLN A 29 9.48 -1.45 -7.53
N LEU A 30 10.28 -1.99 -6.62
CA LEU A 30 11.39 -1.31 -5.98
C LEU A 30 12.68 -2.01 -6.42
N GLU A 31 13.59 -1.28 -7.06
CA GLU A 31 14.89 -1.85 -7.49
C GLU A 31 15.93 -1.87 -6.37
N THR A 32 15.71 -1.08 -5.31
CA THR A 32 16.60 -0.95 -4.13
C THR A 32 15.77 -0.81 -2.86
N SER A 33 16.36 -1.08 -1.70
CA SER A 33 15.69 -0.84 -0.40
C SER A 33 15.23 0.62 -0.31
N CYS A 34 13.94 0.83 -0.03
CA CYS A 34 13.38 2.15 0.22
C CYS A 34 12.94 2.28 1.67
N ILE A 35 13.16 3.46 2.26
CA ILE A 35 12.61 3.84 3.56
C ILE A 35 11.59 4.95 3.29
N ALA A 36 10.33 4.72 3.68
CA ALA A 36 9.36 5.79 3.77
C ALA A 36 9.75 6.63 5.00
N ASN A 37 10.11 7.89 4.78
CA ASN A 37 10.60 8.77 5.85
C ASN A 37 9.49 9.62 6.49
N GLU A 38 8.23 9.38 6.14
CA GLU A 38 7.10 10.14 6.66
C GLU A 38 6.02 9.20 7.18
N ASP A 39 5.65 9.40 8.45
CA ASP A 39 4.52 8.72 9.07
C ASP A 39 3.23 9.17 8.36
N HIS A 40 2.48 8.21 7.83
CA HIS A 40 1.22 8.47 7.16
C HIS A 40 0.08 7.78 7.90
N ARG A 41 -0.91 8.57 8.33
CA ARG A 41 -2.15 8.03 8.86
C ARG A 41 -3.06 7.63 7.70
N SER A 42 -3.39 6.34 7.64
CA SER A 42 -4.24 5.82 6.58
C SER A 42 -5.68 6.31 6.72
N GLU A 43 -6.19 6.99 5.71
CA GLU A 43 -7.59 7.48 5.69
C GLU A 43 -8.58 6.39 5.24
N ASN A 44 -8.09 5.38 4.52
CA ASN A 44 -8.90 4.32 3.92
C ASN A 44 -8.39 2.94 4.33
N TYR A 45 -9.21 1.91 4.11
CA TYR A 45 -8.72 0.55 4.25
C TYR A 45 -7.74 0.24 3.12
N GLN A 46 -6.52 -0.16 3.46
CA GLN A 46 -5.46 -0.49 2.51
C GLN A 46 -5.01 -1.93 2.70
N VAL A 47 -4.75 -2.62 1.59
CA VAL A 47 -4.22 -3.98 1.58
C VAL A 47 -2.92 -3.96 0.80
N PHE A 48 -1.86 -4.41 1.44
CA PHE A 48 -0.54 -4.52 0.85
C PHE A 48 -0.21 -5.99 0.68
N PHE A 49 0.12 -6.35 -0.55
CA PHE A 49 0.57 -7.69 -0.90
C PHE A 49 2.01 -7.59 -1.40
N LEU A 50 2.92 -8.25 -0.69
CA LEU A 50 4.30 -8.41 -1.10
C LEU A 50 4.41 -9.74 -1.86
N GLU A 51 4.69 -9.67 -3.16
CA GLU A 51 4.84 -10.85 -4.00
C GLU A 51 6.19 -11.54 -3.75
N GLU A 52 7.27 -10.74 -3.72
CA GLU A 52 8.65 -11.17 -3.47
C GLU A 52 9.44 -10.03 -2.79
N GLY A 53 10.39 -10.38 -1.92
CA GLY A 53 11.26 -9.45 -1.22
C GLY A 53 11.14 -9.52 0.29
N GLU A 54 11.76 -8.56 0.99
CA GLU A 54 11.68 -8.41 2.44
C GLU A 54 11.27 -6.98 2.79
N GLY A 55 10.53 -6.83 3.88
CA GLY A 55 10.02 -5.54 4.32
C GLY A 55 9.91 -5.45 5.84
N ARG A 56 10.30 -4.31 6.39
CA ARG A 56 10.07 -3.93 7.79
C ARG A 56 9.11 -2.76 7.82
N TYR A 57 7.98 -2.94 8.47
CA TYR A 57 6.90 -1.96 8.57
C TYR A 57 6.70 -1.56 10.03
N GLN A 58 6.49 -0.27 10.29
CA GLN A 58 6.09 0.25 11.59
C GLN A 58 4.59 0.56 11.49
N ILE A 59 3.73 -0.22 12.14
CA ILE A 59 2.29 0.00 12.12
C ILE A 59 1.83 0.24 13.55
N ASP A 60 1.22 1.39 13.83
CA ASP A 60 0.77 1.80 15.17
C ASP A 60 1.86 1.62 16.24
N PHE A 61 3.09 2.03 15.92
CA PHE A 61 4.26 1.93 16.80
C PHE A 61 4.72 0.49 17.10
N HIS A 62 4.24 -0.49 16.32
CA HIS A 62 4.68 -1.88 16.36
C HIS A 62 5.45 -2.25 15.09
N GLN A 63 6.56 -2.95 15.26
CA GLN A 63 7.35 -3.43 14.13
C GLN A 63 6.82 -4.78 13.61
N PHE A 64 6.57 -4.85 12.32
CA PHE A 64 6.20 -6.04 11.58
C PHE A 64 7.24 -6.33 10.51
N GLU A 65 7.62 -7.59 10.37
CA GLU A 65 8.58 -8.04 9.38
C GLU A 65 7.92 -9.08 8.48
N ILE A 66 8.13 -8.93 7.18
CA ILE A 66 7.70 -9.89 6.16
C ILE A 66 8.95 -10.27 5.37
N ASP A 67 9.21 -11.57 5.26
CA ASP A 67 10.28 -12.15 4.46
C ASP A 67 9.65 -13.11 3.43
N GLY A 68 9.75 -12.76 2.15
CA GLY A 68 9.09 -13.42 1.05
C GLY A 68 7.65 -12.94 0.83
N THR A 69 6.77 -13.86 0.43
CA THR A 69 5.39 -13.52 0.10
C THR A 69 4.56 -13.27 1.36
N GLY A 70 3.83 -12.16 1.41
CA GLY A 70 3.03 -11.81 2.58
C GLY A 70 1.93 -10.80 2.28
N ILE A 71 0.98 -10.70 3.20
CA ILE A 71 -0.11 -9.73 3.13
C ILE A 71 -0.26 -9.05 4.48
N PHE A 72 -0.46 -7.73 4.46
CA PHE A 72 -0.89 -6.98 5.63
C PHE A 72 -1.94 -5.95 5.25
N CYS A 73 -2.74 -5.56 6.23
CA CYS A 73 -3.86 -4.66 6.05
C CYS A 73 -3.71 -3.48 7.00
N LEU A 74 -4.02 -2.28 6.52
CA LEU A 74 -4.19 -1.09 7.33
C LEU A 74 -5.66 -0.72 7.37
N SER A 75 -6.17 -0.59 8.58
CA SER A 75 -7.48 -0.04 8.86
C SER A 75 -7.43 1.48 8.86
N PRO A 76 -8.54 2.17 8.54
CA PRO A 76 -8.63 3.61 8.66
C PRO A 76 -8.22 4.07 10.07
N GLY A 77 -7.33 5.05 10.11
CA GLY A 77 -6.82 5.67 11.32
C GLY A 77 -5.51 5.10 11.84
N GLN A 78 -5.02 3.96 11.32
CA GLN A 78 -3.71 3.41 11.67
C GLN A 78 -2.58 4.24 11.06
N ILE A 79 -1.42 4.24 11.72
CA ILE A 79 -0.22 4.98 11.30
C ILE A 79 0.80 3.99 10.73
N LEU A 80 1.27 4.24 9.51
CA LEU A 80 2.36 3.53 8.83
C LEU A 80 3.59 4.43 8.73
#